data_AF-A0A7W4HW31-F1
#
_entry.id   AF-A0A7W4HW31-F1
#
_cell.length_a   1.000
_cell.length_b   1.000
_cell.length_c   1.000
_cell.angle_alpha   90.00
_cell.angle_beta   90.00
_cell.angle_gamma   90.00
#
_symmetry.space_group_name_H-M   'P 1'
#
loop_
_entity.id
_entity.type
_entity.pdbx_description
1 polymer ?
#
loop_
_entity_poly.entity_id
_entity_poly.type
_entity_poly.pdbx_seq_one_letter_code
_entity_poly.pdbx_strand_id
1 'polypeptide(L)'
;MKKQNKDFAIIHNTPKGQVLITREPEDEHEIITIWVRLEDIGMAKFKMTIKDEDLADRAFEKYKDYEVTKTAINSVLNQEYL
;
A
#
# COMPACT_ATOMS: atom_id res chain seq x y z
N MET A 1 9.41 -23.01 -0.62
CA MET A 1 9.88 -21.79 -1.31
C MET A 1 8.80 -20.74 -1.13
N LYS A 2 9.09 -19.62 -0.46
CA LYS A 2 8.17 -18.47 -0.44
C LYS A 2 7.92 -18.03 -1.89
N LYS A 3 6.67 -17.75 -2.25
CA LYS A 3 6.38 -17.22 -3.59
C LYS A 3 7.00 -15.84 -3.68
N GLN A 4 8.01 -15.68 -4.53
CA GLN A 4 8.52 -14.35 -4.83
C GLN A 4 7.52 -13.67 -5.76
N ASN A 5 6.70 -12.76 -5.21
CA ASN A 5 5.86 -11.90 -6.02
C ASN A 5 6.80 -10.99 -6.86
N LYS A 6 6.56 -10.91 -8.18
CA LYS A 6 7.45 -10.17 -9.10
C LYS A 6 7.43 -8.67 -8.85
N ASP A 7 6.29 -8.18 -8.39
CA ASP A 7 6.09 -6.79 -8.02
C ASP A 7 6.22 -6.68 -6.49
N PHE A 8 7.22 -5.96 -6.02
CA PHE A 8 7.46 -5.69 -4.59
C PHE A 8 7.23 -4.21 -4.23
N ALA A 9 7.08 -3.36 -5.25
CA ALA A 9 6.80 -1.94 -5.11
C ALA A 9 5.96 -1.45 -6.30
N ILE A 10 4.99 -0.59 -6.04
CA ILE A 10 4.10 0.01 -7.04
C ILE A 10 3.99 1.49 -6.75
N ILE A 11 4.15 2.31 -7.77
CA ILE A 11 4.03 3.76 -7.67
C ILE A 11 2.87 4.22 -8.54
N HIS A 12 1.90 4.89 -7.92
CA HIS A 12 0.86 5.63 -8.61
C HIS A 12 1.20 7.12 -8.56
N ASN A 13 1.35 7.73 -9.74
CA ASN A 13 1.44 9.18 -9.86
C ASN A 13 0.03 9.76 -9.88
N THR A 14 -0.19 10.80 -9.09
CA THR A 14 -1.50 11.44 -8.90
C THR A 14 -1.33 12.94 -9.08
N PRO A 15 -2.41 13.69 -9.37
CA PRO A 15 -2.32 15.16 -9.48
C PRO A 15 -1.75 15.84 -8.22
N LYS A 16 -1.93 15.23 -7.03
CA LYS A 16 -1.54 15.80 -5.74
C LYS A 16 -0.22 15.23 -5.18
N GLY A 17 0.40 14.27 -5.87
CA GLY A 17 1.64 13.63 -5.42
C GLY A 17 1.77 12.19 -5.86
N GLN A 18 2.37 11.36 -5.01
CA GLN A 18 2.63 9.94 -5.28
C GLN A 18 2.09 9.07 -4.17
N VAL A 19 1.56 7.91 -4.56
CA VAL A 19 1.25 6.80 -3.66
C VAL A 19 2.23 5.66 -3.97
N LEU A 20 3.00 5.24 -2.97
CA LEU A 20 3.92 4.11 -3.08
C LEU A 20 3.41 2.97 -2.21
N ILE A 21 3.23 1.81 -2.82
CA ILE A 21 2.79 0.59 -2.15
C ILE A 21 3.94 -0.40 -2.20
N THR A 22 4.48 -0.80 -1.06
CA THR A 22 5.55 -1.80 -0.97
C THR A 22 5.07 -3.06 -0.27
N ARG A 23 5.72 -4.17 -0.61
CA ARG A 23 5.60 -5.43 0.08
C ARG A 23 6.98 -5.97 0.44
N GLU A 24 7.18 -6.28 1.71
CA GLU A 24 8.45 -6.72 2.28
C GLU A 24 8.23 -7.97 3.15
N PRO A 25 8.93 -9.08 2.90
CA PRO A 25 8.92 -10.22 3.81
C PRO A 25 9.76 -9.91 5.07
N GLU A 26 9.19 -10.13 6.26
CA GLU A 26 9.87 -9.99 7.56
C GLU A 26 9.56 -11.23 8.43
N ASP A 27 10.55 -12.12 8.60
CA ASP A 27 10.41 -13.41 9.30
C ASP A 27 9.25 -14.28 8.76
N GLU A 28 8.26 -14.58 9.62
CA GLU A 28 7.03 -15.31 9.29
C GLU A 28 5.90 -14.40 8.78
N HIS A 29 6.17 -13.11 8.56
CA HIS A 29 5.17 -12.13 8.16
C HIS A 29 5.49 -11.51 6.80
N GLU A 30 4.45 -10.99 6.18
CA GLU A 30 4.50 -10.10 5.03
C GLU A 30 4.03 -8.73 5.48
N ILE A 31 4.80 -7.71 5.12
CA ILE A 31 4.49 -6.32 5.43
C ILE A 31 4.09 -5.62 4.16
N ILE A 32 2.88 -5.08 4.17
CA ILE A 32 2.41 -4.19 3.11
C ILE A 32 2.44 -2.77 3.67
N THR A 33 3.14 -1.88 2.98
CA THR A 33 3.21 -0.46 3.36
C THR A 33 2.63 0.41 2.26
N ILE A 34 1.77 1.36 2.62
CA ILE A 34 1.26 2.39 1.73
C ILE A 34 1.80 3.74 2.21
N TRP A 35 2.60 4.38 1.38
CA TRP A 35 3.10 5.74 1.58
C TRP A 35 2.28 6.70 0.74
N VAL A 36 1.80 7.76 1.37
CA VAL A 36 0.95 8.76 0.73
C VAL A 36 1.58 10.12 0.96
N ARG A 37 1.88 10.84 -0.12
CA ARG A 37 2.23 12.25 -0.02
C ARG A 37 0.98 13.05 0.31
N LEU A 38 0.99 13.71 1.48
CA LEU A 38 -0.03 14.66 1.86
C LEU A 38 0.45 16.06 1.49
N GLU A 39 -0.16 16.64 0.45
CA GLU A 39 0.09 18.02 0.02
C GLU A 39 0.09 18.97 1.23
N ASP A 40 1.11 19.82 1.31
CA ASP A 40 1.36 20.82 2.38
C ASP A 40 1.62 20.31 3.81
N ILE A 41 1.41 19.02 4.11
CA ILE A 41 1.56 18.47 5.47
C ILE A 41 2.78 17.55 5.60
N GLY A 42 3.06 16.73 4.57
CA GLY A 42 4.19 15.79 4.59
C GLY A 42 3.85 14.43 3.99
N MET A 43 4.21 13.34 4.67
CA MET A 43 4.00 11.98 4.17
C MET A 43 3.36 11.11 5.25
N ALA A 44 2.26 10.45 4.91
CA ALA A 44 1.62 9.44 5.74
C ALA A 44 2.13 8.04 5.38
N LYS A 45 2.26 7.18 6.39
CA LYS A 45 2.65 5.78 6.25
C LYS A 45 1.60 4.89 6.91
N PHE A 46 0.99 4.01 6.13
CA PHE A 46 0.13 2.94 6.62
C PHE A 46 0.87 1.61 6.48
N LYS A 47 1.17 0.96 7.61
CA LYS A 47 1.86 -0.34 7.65
C LYS A 47 0.89 -1.42 8.10
N MET A 48 0.77 -2.49 7.33
CA MET A 48 0.01 -3.69 7.66
C MET A 48 0.97 -4.87 7.77
N THR A 49 0.93 -5.59 8.89
CA THR A 49 1.71 -6.81 9.11
C THR A 49 0.77 -8.01 9.05
N ILE A 50 1.03 -8.94 8.14
CA ILE A 50 0.13 -10.06 7.82
C ILE A 50 0.93 -11.36 7.94
N LYS A 51 0.49 -12.29 8.79
CA LYS A 51 1.15 -13.59 8.95
C LYS A 51 0.80 -14.58 7.83
N ASP A 52 -0.40 -14.49 7.29
CA ASP A 52 -0.90 -15.37 6.24
C ASP A 52 -0.42 -14.88 4.86
N GLU A 53 0.43 -15.67 4.19
CA GLU A 53 1.03 -15.34 2.88
C GLU A 53 -0.04 -15.19 1.79
N ASP A 54 -1.08 -16.04 1.78
CA ASP A 54 -2.16 -15.97 0.78
C ASP A 54 -3.04 -14.72 1.01
N LEU A 55 -3.25 -14.34 2.26
CA LEU A 55 -3.93 -13.08 2.59
C LEU A 55 -3.09 -11.87 2.18
N ALA A 56 -1.78 -11.92 2.40
CA ALA A 56 -0.86 -10.86 1.97
C ALA A 56 -0.83 -10.74 0.44
N ASP A 57 -0.81 -11.85 -0.29
CA ASP A 57 -0.93 -11.90 -1.75
C ASP A 57 -2.21 -11.20 -2.22
N ARG A 58 -3.37 -11.60 -1.69
CA ARG A 58 -4.67 -10.99 -2.06
C ARG A 58 -4.73 -9.52 -1.70
N ALA A 59 -4.23 -9.14 -0.52
CA ALA A 59 -4.22 -7.75 -0.09
C ALA A 59 -3.34 -6.90 -1.01
N PHE A 60 -2.12 -7.36 -1.29
CA PHE A 60 -1.20 -6.63 -2.16
C PHE A 60 -1.77 -6.49 -3.57
N GLU A 61 -2.25 -7.59 -4.18
CA GLU A 61 -2.89 -7.58 -5.51
C GLU A 61 -4.10 -6.63 -5.59
N LYS A 62 -4.90 -6.56 -4.53
CA LYS A 62 -6.03 -5.64 -4.46
C LYS A 62 -5.59 -4.17 -4.40
N TYR A 63 -4.57 -3.85 -3.60
CA TYR A 63 -4.08 -2.49 -3.46
C TYR A 63 -3.21 -2.03 -4.64
N LYS A 64 -2.78 -2.92 -5.55
CA LYS A 64 -2.15 -2.49 -6.82
C LYS A 64 -3.07 -1.57 -7.62
N ASP A 65 -4.38 -1.75 -7.50
CA ASP A 65 -5.37 -0.86 -8.11
C ASP A 65 -5.37 0.51 -7.38
N TYR A 66 -5.14 1.56 -8.16
CA TYR A 66 -5.09 2.93 -7.64
C TYR A 66 -6.42 3.36 -7.00
N GLU A 67 -7.56 3.08 -7.64
CA GLU A 67 -8.88 3.53 -7.17
C GLU A 67 -9.25 2.84 -5.86
N VAL A 68 -8.89 1.56 -5.73
CA VAL A 68 -9.07 0.82 -4.47
C VAL A 68 -8.20 1.41 -3.36
N THR A 69 -6.92 1.67 -3.65
CA THR A 69 -5.99 2.27 -2.68
C THR A 69 -6.42 3.67 -2.27
N LYS A 70 -6.79 4.51 -3.23
CA LYS A 70 -7.34 5.84 -3.02
C LYS A 70 -8.57 5.82 -2.13
N THR A 71 -9.53 4.95 -2.41
CA THR A 71 -10.76 4.82 -1.62
C THR A 71 -10.46 4.43 -0.17
N ALA A 72 -9.54 3.48 0.04
CA ALA A 72 -9.13 3.05 1.37
C ALA A 72 -8.42 4.18 2.15
N ILE A 73 -7.48 4.88 1.51
CA ILE A 73 -6.79 6.03 2.12
C ILE A 73 -7.80 7.13 2.50
N ASN A 74 -8.67 7.50 1.57
CA ASN A 74 -9.68 8.54 1.79
C ASN A 74 -10.63 8.18 2.95
N SER A 75 -11.01 6.91 3.07
CA SER A 75 -11.84 6.42 4.18
C SER A 75 -11.11 6.49 5.52
N VAL A 76 -9.82 6.13 5.57
CA VAL A 76 -9.03 6.15 6.82
C VAL A 76 -8.69 7.58 7.26
N LEU A 77 -8.35 8.45 6.31
CA LEU A 77 -8.04 9.85 6.58
C LEU A 77 -9.28 10.73 6.76
N ASN A 78 -10.47 10.20 6.45
CA ASN A 78 -11.74 10.95 6.39
C ASN A 78 -11.63 12.20 5.51
N GLN A 79 -11.01 12.05 4.33
CA GLN A 79 -10.68 13.14 3.41
C GLN A 79 -10.83 12.68 1.95
N GLU A 80 -11.16 13.60 1.04
CA GLU A 80 -11.10 13.37 -0.42
C GLU A 80 -9.69 13.76 -0.93
N TYR A 81 -8.68 13.04 -0.47
CA TYR A 81 -7.28 13.45 -0.64
C TYR A 81 -6.69 13.13 -2.01
N LEU A 82 -7.24 12.13 -2.70
CA LEU A 82 -6.72 11.57 -3.95
C LEU A 82 -7.73 11.63 -5.08
#